data_AF-A0A6N2AGC5-F1
#
_entry.id   AF-A0A6N2AGC5-F1
#
_cell.length_a   1.000
_cell.length_b   1.000
_cell.length_c   1.000
_cell.angle_alpha   90.00
_cell.angle_beta   90.00
_cell.angle_gamma   90.00
#
_symmetry.space_group_name_H-M   'P 1'
#
loop_
_entity.id
_entity.type
_entity.pdbx_description
1 polymer ?
#
loop_
_entity_poly.entity_id
_entity_poly.type
_entity_poly.pdbx_seq_one_letter_code
_entity_poly.pdbx_strand_id
1 'polypeptide(L)'
;MKMGVVKAVVADFVMTFIAIFCVSTIGVLTYIIGSAFGIAPGLASLSITILIVFLLFLMLSVIAEALGGAAFNPAATAAFYAAGVGKDSLFSVAARFPAQVNR
;
A
#
# COMPACT_ATOMS: atom_id res chain seq x y z
N MET A 1 -6.89 -16.47 13.70
CA MET A 1 -7.61 -15.78 14.78
C MET A 1 -8.25 -14.51 14.21
N LYS A 2 -9.50 -14.15 14.55
CA LYS A 2 -10.09 -12.88 14.09
C LYS A 2 -9.38 -11.72 14.80
N MET A 3 -8.82 -10.78 14.04
CA MET A 3 -8.24 -9.56 14.59
C MET A 3 -9.38 -8.64 15.08
N GLY A 4 -9.24 -8.07 16.28
CA GLY A 4 -10.22 -7.09 16.77
C GLY A 4 -10.17 -5.80 15.95
N VAL A 5 -11.31 -5.11 15.84
CA VAL A 5 -11.45 -3.89 15.00
C VAL A 5 -10.39 -2.84 15.36
N VAL A 6 -10.15 -2.57 16.65
CA VAL A 6 -9.12 -1.60 17.08
C VAL A 6 -7.73 -1.98 16.55
N LYS A 7 -7.35 -3.26 16.65
CA LYS A 7 -6.05 -3.73 16.17
C LYS A 7 -5.96 -3.64 14.65
N ALA A 8 -7.04 -3.92 13.93
CA ALA A 8 -7.10 -3.78 12.47
C ALA A 8 -6.94 -2.32 12.04
N VAL A 9 -7.61 -1.38 12.71
CA VAL A 9 -7.47 0.06 12.44
C VAL A 9 -6.04 0.54 12.66
N VAL A 10 -5.39 0.12 13.75
CA VAL A 10 -3.97 0.48 14.00
C VAL A 10 -3.05 -0.14 12.95
N ALA A 11 -3.27 -1.41 12.59
CA ALA A 11 -2.48 -2.09 11.57
C ALA A 11 -2.60 -1.39 10.21
N ASP A 12 -3.81 -0.99 9.82
CA ASP A 12 -4.07 -0.23 8.59
C ASP A 12 -3.38 1.13 8.61
N PHE A 13 -3.43 1.85 9.74
CA PHE A 13 -2.76 3.14 9.88
C PHE A 13 -1.25 3.02 9.66
N VAL A 14 -0.62 2.04 10.31
CA VAL A 14 0.82 1.77 10.14
C VAL A 14 1.11 1.38 8.69
N MET A 15 0.28 0.53 8.10
CA MET A 15 0.44 0.07 6.73
C MET A 15 0.32 1.23 5.73
N THR A 16 -0.65 2.11 5.90
CA THR A 16 -0.83 3.33 5.10
C THR A 16 0.35 4.27 5.26
N PHE A 17 0.80 4.53 6.48
CA PHE A 17 1.97 5.37 6.71
C PHE A 17 3.21 4.84 5.96
N ILE A 18 3.51 3.56 6.09
CA ILE A 18 4.65 2.91 5.40
C ILE A 18 4.48 3.02 3.89
N ALA A 19 3.31 2.64 3.37
CA ALA A 19 3.05 2.64 1.93
C ALA A 19 3.24 4.04 1.32
N ILE A 20 2.69 5.07 1.96
CA ILE A 20 2.75 6.45 1.44
C ILE A 20 4.15 7.05 1.57
N PHE A 21 4.83 6.79 2.69
CA PHE A 21 6.22 7.17 2.84
C PHE A 21 7.07 6.58 1.70
N CYS A 22 6.94 5.28 1.42
CA CYS A 22 7.67 4.64 0.33
C CYS A 22 7.27 5.17 -1.06
N VAL A 23 5.97 5.28 -1.35
CA VAL A 23 5.46 5.74 -2.66
C VAL A 23 5.92 7.18 -2.95
N SER A 24 6.04 8.04 -1.94
CA SER A 24 6.52 9.42 -2.10
C SER A 24 7.97 9.50 -2.63
N THR A 25 8.76 8.44 -2.47
CA THR A 25 10.17 8.39 -2.88
C THR A 25 10.40 7.79 -4.28
N ILE A 26 9.37 7.23 -4.92
CA ILE A 26 9.50 6.49 -6.19
C ILE A 26 10.14 7.36 -7.28
N GLY A 27 9.65 8.58 -7.48
CA GLY A 27 10.16 9.46 -8.53
C GLY A 27 11.64 9.80 -8.36
N VAL A 28 12.06 10.10 -7.12
CA VAL A 28 13.46 10.38 -6.80
C VAL A 28 14.33 9.14 -7.02
N LEU A 29 13.86 7.97 -6.57
CA LEU A 29 14.59 6.72 -6.75
C LEU A 29 14.73 6.35 -8.24
N THR A 30 13.67 6.50 -9.03
CA THR A 30 13.71 6.33 -10.50
C THR A 30 14.77 7.25 -11.11
N TYR A 31 14.82 8.52 -10.70
CA TYR A 31 15.78 9.47 -11.23
C TYR A 31 17.23 9.13 -10.87
N ILE A 32 17.49 8.75 -9.62
CA ILE A 32 18.82 8.36 -9.14
C ILE A 32 19.31 7.12 -9.90
N ILE A 33 18.47 6.09 -10.00
CA ILE A 33 18.81 4.85 -10.74
C ILE A 33 19.02 5.17 -12.22
N GLY A 34 18.11 5.91 -12.85
CA GLY A 34 18.24 6.30 -14.25
C GLY A 34 19.55 7.02 -14.52
N SER A 35 19.90 7.99 -13.68
CA SER A 35 21.15 8.75 -13.77
C SER A 35 22.39 7.87 -13.61
N ALA A 36 22.36 6.90 -12.69
CA ALA A 36 23.47 5.95 -12.49
C ALA A 36 23.74 5.06 -13.71
N PHE A 37 22.71 4.78 -14.51
CA PHE A 37 22.81 3.96 -15.73
C PHE A 37 22.84 4.78 -17.04
N GLY A 38 22.88 6.12 -16.95
CA GLY A 38 22.86 6.99 -18.14
C GLY A 38 21.52 6.99 -18.89
N ILE A 39 20.44 6.58 -18.24
CA ILE A 39 19.09 6.52 -18.81
C ILE A 39 18.41 7.87 -18.62
N ALA A 40 18.10 8.54 -19.72
CA ALA A 40 17.37 9.81 -19.70
C ALA A 40 15.91 9.63 -19.26
N PRO A 41 15.27 10.65 -18.66
CA PRO A 41 13.84 10.66 -18.40
C PRO A 41 13.05 10.41 -19.68
N GLY A 42 12.05 9.53 -19.62
CA GLY A 42 11.25 9.15 -20.78
C GLY A 42 10.82 7.69 -20.73
N LEU A 43 10.50 7.12 -21.89
CA LEU A 43 9.92 5.77 -21.96
C LEU A 43 10.82 4.69 -21.35
N ALA A 44 12.15 4.80 -21.53
CA ALA A 44 13.11 3.88 -20.93
C ALA A 44 13.08 3.91 -19.39
N SER A 45 12.93 5.11 -18.79
CA SER A 45 12.85 5.28 -17.33
C SER A 45 11.57 4.69 -16.71
N LEU A 46 10.52 4.43 -17.51
CA LEU A 46 9.32 3.75 -17.03
C LEU A 46 9.61 2.32 -16.57
N SER A 47 10.53 1.62 -17.24
CA SER A 47 10.91 0.25 -16.85
C SER A 47 11.48 0.20 -15.42
N ILE A 48 12.26 1.22 -15.04
CA ILE A 48 12.78 1.40 -13.69
C ILE A 48 11.64 1.65 -12.71
N THR A 49 10.74 2.59 -12.99
CA THR A 49 9.58 2.87 -12.14
C THR A 49 8.71 1.64 -11.95
N ILE A 50 8.43 0.88 -13.02
CA ILE A 50 7.63 -0.35 -12.96
C ILE A 50 8.30 -1.36 -12.04
N LEU A 51 9.61 -1.56 -12.15
CA LEU A 51 10.34 -2.49 -11.30
C LEU A 51 10.33 -2.04 -9.83
N ILE A 52 10.54 -0.75 -9.55
CA ILE A 52 10.45 -0.18 -8.20
C ILE A 52 9.06 -0.42 -7.61
N VAL A 53 8.00 -0.09 -8.36
CA VAL A 53 6.61 -0.27 -7.93
C VAL A 53 6.33 -1.74 -7.67
N PHE A 54 6.71 -2.64 -8.57
CA PHE A 54 6.50 -4.08 -8.39
C PHE A 54 7.16 -4.61 -7.11
N LEU A 55 8.44 -4.31 -6.90
CA LEU A 55 9.18 -4.73 -5.71
C LEU A 55 8.61 -4.11 -4.44
N LEU A 56 8.21 -2.84 -4.50
CA LEU A 56 7.59 -2.15 -3.38
C LEU A 56 6.28 -2.83 -2.98
N PHE A 57 5.36 -3.06 -3.93
CA PHE A 57 4.08 -3.68 -3.62
C PHE A 57 4.23 -5.14 -3.16
N LEU A 58 5.22 -5.87 -3.70
CA LEU A 58 5.57 -7.20 -3.19
C LEU A 58 5.98 -7.16 -1.71
N MET A 59 6.86 -6.22 -1.35
CA MET A 59 7.28 -6.02 0.05
C MET A 59 6.12 -5.57 0.95
N LEU A 60 5.29 -4.65 0.46
CA LEU A 60 4.10 -4.18 1.19
C LEU A 60 3.10 -5.32 1.43
N SER A 61 2.94 -6.26 0.50
CA SER A 61 2.10 -7.45 0.70
C SER A 61 2.60 -8.32 1.86
N VAL A 62 3.92 -8.58 1.94
CA VAL A 62 4.51 -9.34 3.04
C VAL A 62 4.31 -8.62 4.39
N ILE A 63 4.52 -7.30 4.43
CA ILE A 63 4.30 -6.49 5.64
C ILE A 63 2.82 -6.51 6.05
N ALA A 64 1.91 -6.36 5.10
CA ALA A 64 0.47 -6.39 5.35
C ALA A 64 0.03 -7.73 5.97
N GLU A 65 0.54 -8.85 5.44
CA GLU A 65 0.29 -10.18 6.00
C GLU A 65 0.84 -10.30 7.43
N ALA A 66 2.07 -9.84 7.68
CA ALA A 66 2.67 -9.81 9.01
C ALA A 66 1.88 -8.94 10.02
N LEU A 67 1.25 -7.87 9.54
CA LEU A 67 0.33 -7.01 10.30
C LEU A 67 -1.09 -7.59 10.44
N GLY A 68 -1.31 -8.84 10.04
CA GLY A 68 -2.59 -9.53 10.19
C GLY A 68 -3.59 -9.28 9.06
N GLY A 69 -3.10 -8.99 7.85
CA GLY A 69 -3.92 -8.67 6.69
C GLY A 69 -4.34 -7.19 6.67
N ALA A 70 -3.43 -6.30 7.04
CA ALA A 70 -3.66 -4.86 7.01
C ALA A 70 -3.93 -4.38 5.57
N ALA A 71 -4.73 -3.34 5.44
CA ALA A 71 -5.02 -2.68 4.18
C ALA A 71 -4.67 -1.21 4.28
N PHE A 72 -4.18 -0.62 3.20
CA PHE A 72 -3.77 0.78 3.16
C PHE A 72 -4.62 1.65 2.23
N ASN A 73 -5.65 1.09 1.60
CA ASN A 73 -6.45 1.76 0.58
C ASN A 73 -7.95 1.56 0.85
N PRO A 74 -8.72 2.63 1.16
CA PRO A 74 -10.12 2.53 1.52
C PRO A 74 -10.98 2.05 0.36
N ALA A 75 -10.62 2.37 -0.88
CA ALA A 75 -11.34 1.89 -2.06
C ALA A 75 -11.18 0.38 -2.24
N ALA A 76 -9.97 -0.15 -2.00
CA ALA A 76 -9.74 -1.59 -2.03
C ALA A 76 -10.53 -2.32 -0.92
N THR A 77 -10.50 -1.78 0.31
CA THR A 77 -11.27 -2.31 1.43
C THR A 77 -12.78 -2.32 1.13
N ALA A 78 -13.31 -1.23 0.57
CA ALA A 78 -14.71 -1.14 0.15
C ALA A 78 -15.06 -2.16 -0.94
N ALA A 79 -14.20 -2.29 -1.95
CA ALA A 79 -14.40 -3.21 -3.07
C ALA A 79 -14.42 -4.68 -2.61
N PHE A 80 -13.48 -5.09 -1.76
CA PHE A 80 -13.47 -6.46 -1.24
C PHE A 80 -14.67 -6.77 -0.34
N TYR A 81 -15.08 -5.81 0.49
CA TYR A 81 -16.32 -5.94 1.26
C TYR A 81 -17.55 -6.11 0.34
N ALA A 82 -17.68 -5.27 -0.68
CA ALA A 82 -18.79 -5.34 -1.63
C ALA A 82 -18.79 -6.65 -2.44
N ALA A 83 -17.62 -7.19 -2.75
CA ALA A 83 -17.45 -8.48 -3.41
C ALA A 83 -17.75 -9.69 -2.48
N GLY A 84 -18.03 -9.46 -1.20
CA GLY A 84 -18.21 -10.53 -0.21
C GLY A 84 -16.92 -11.28 0.11
N VAL A 85 -15.76 -10.68 -0.18
CA VAL A 85 -14.43 -11.26 0.06
C VAL A 85 -13.89 -10.76 1.39
N GLY A 86 -13.59 -11.68 2.30
CA GLY A 86 -13.02 -11.38 3.61
C GLY A 86 -13.98 -11.63 4.77
N LYS A 87 -13.66 -11.06 5.95
CA LYS A 87 -14.41 -11.28 7.20
C LYS A 87 -14.87 -9.98 7.86
N ASP A 88 -14.72 -8.85 7.16
CA ASP A 88 -15.12 -7.55 7.67
C ASP A 88 -16.65 -7.39 7.66
N SER A 89 -17.17 -6.77 8.72
CA SER A 89 -18.54 -6.25 8.73
C SER A 89 -18.55 -4.79 8.24
N LEU A 90 -19.73 -4.25 7.90
CA LEU A 90 -19.88 -2.84 7.56
C LEU A 90 -19.27 -1.91 8.63
N PHE A 91 -19.43 -2.26 9.91
CA PHE A 91 -18.84 -1.51 11.02
C PHE A 91 -17.31 -1.58 11.02
N SER A 92 -16.72 -2.76 10.79
CA SER A 92 -15.26 -2.93 10.69
C SER A 92 -14.69 -2.11 9.53
N VAL A 93 -15.32 -2.16 8.37
CA VAL A 93 -14.94 -1.37 7.18
C VAL A 93 -14.98 0.13 7.49
N ALA A 94 -16.09 0.62 8.05
CA ALA A 94 -16.26 2.04 8.38
C ALA A 94 -15.22 2.54 9.38
N ALA A 95 -14.87 1.72 10.39
CA ALA A 95 -13.85 2.08 11.37
C ALA A 95 -12.43 2.13 10.78
N ARG A 96 -12.15 1.33 9.74
CA ARG A 96 -10.83 1.21 9.10
C ARG A 96 -10.55 2.33 8.09
N PHE A 97 -11.58 2.90 7.44
CA PHE A 97 -11.38 3.94 6.42
C PHE A 97 -10.54 5.14 6.86
N PRO A 98 -10.76 5.76 8.04
CA PRO A 98 -9.96 6.91 8.46
C PRO A 98 -8.47 6.58 8.61
N ALA A 99 -8.12 5.33 8.94
CA ALA A 99 -6.73 4.89 9.05
C ALA A 99 -6.06 4.70 7.69
N GLN A 100 -6.84 4.57 6.62
CA GLN A 100 -6.35 4.28 5.26
C GLN A 100 -6.28 5.52 4.36
N VAL A 101 -6.63 6.70 4.90
CA VAL A 101 -6.65 7.95 4.14
C VAL A 101 -5.48 8.83 4.56
N ASN A 102 -4.92 9.52 3.58
CA ASN A 102 -3.82 10.44 3.74
C ASN A 102 -4.08 11.63 2.82
N ARG A 103 -3.84 12.83 3.33
CA ARG A 103 -4.13 14.10 2.66
C ARG A 103 -2.88 14.65 2.00
#